data_AF-A0AA39MZG4-F1
#
_entry.id   AF-A0AA39MZG4-F1
#
_cell.length_a   1.000
_cell.length_b   1.000
_cell.length_c   1.000
_cell.angle_alpha   90.00
_cell.angle_beta   90.00
_cell.angle_gamma   90.00
#
_symmetry.space_group_name_H-M   'P 1'
#
loop_
_entity.id
_entity.type
_entity.pdbx_description
1 polymer ?
#
loop_
_entity_poly.entity_id
_entity_poly.type
_entity_poly.pdbx_seq_one_letter_code
_entity_poly.pdbx_strand_id
1 'polypeptide(L)'
;MFTSTLIALSLIFPAFGAPYHHQPGNSCDVSQAKLVLPPGVNLPPPSEPPTYITVGVGTQNYTCSEAGNYTSVGAVASIFDISCLYGTPSFDSIQDTVLAAWEKSPHDISHELTLLGEHFFITNPITGTGISPKWDFTATTGNPEAFVVANGTARSPAPTGSQDVDWLSLNKILGKLADEVYRTDTRAGQPPASVRVLFHTTC
;
A
#
# COMPACT_ATOMS: atom_id res chain seq x y z
N MET A 1 50.25 -32.90 -42.77
CA MET A 1 50.25 -32.24 -41.45
C MET A 1 49.13 -31.20 -41.47
N PHE A 2 47.95 -31.53 -40.95
CA PHE A 2 46.82 -30.60 -40.87
C PHE A 2 46.48 -30.41 -39.39
N THR A 3 46.77 -29.24 -38.86
CA THR A 3 46.42 -28.82 -37.49
C THR A 3 44.98 -28.31 -37.48
N SER A 4 44.07 -29.06 -36.86
CA SER A 4 42.71 -28.58 -36.57
C SER A 4 42.72 -27.68 -35.34
N THR A 5 42.30 -26.44 -35.53
CA THR A 5 42.10 -25.45 -34.46
C THR A 5 40.64 -25.54 -34.01
N LEU A 6 40.41 -25.91 -32.74
CA LEU A 6 39.08 -25.91 -32.12
C LEU A 6 38.76 -24.51 -31.61
N ILE A 7 37.75 -23.87 -32.20
CA ILE A 7 37.18 -22.61 -31.73
C ILE A 7 36.09 -22.95 -30.70
N ALA A 8 36.31 -22.57 -29.45
CA ALA A 8 35.31 -22.71 -28.38
C ALA A 8 34.25 -21.60 -28.53
N LEU A 9 33.02 -22.01 -28.85
CA LEU A 9 31.86 -21.11 -28.94
C LEU A 9 31.28 -20.92 -27.53
N SER A 10 31.52 -19.75 -26.92
CA SER A 10 30.91 -19.40 -25.63
C SER A 10 29.44 -19.03 -25.83
N LEU A 11 28.54 -19.93 -25.43
CA LEU A 11 27.11 -19.68 -25.35
C LEU A 11 26.83 -18.75 -24.15
N ILE A 12 26.57 -17.48 -24.44
CA ILE A 12 26.03 -16.53 -23.46
C ILE A 12 24.54 -16.86 -23.35
N PHE A 13 24.15 -17.48 -22.24
CA PHE A 13 22.74 -17.65 -21.90
C PHE A 13 22.17 -16.30 -21.47
N PRO A 14 21.13 -15.77 -22.13
CA PRO A 14 20.36 -14.67 -21.56
C PRO A 14 19.70 -15.18 -20.28
N ALA A 15 20.01 -14.55 -19.15
CA ALA A 15 19.27 -14.75 -17.92
C ALA A 15 17.85 -14.23 -18.13
N PHE A 16 16.94 -15.10 -18.56
CA PHE A 16 15.51 -14.85 -18.45
C PHE A 16 15.21 -14.73 -16.95
N GLY A 17 14.88 -13.53 -16.50
CA GLY A 17 14.32 -13.32 -15.17
C GLY A 17 13.11 -14.22 -15.02
N ALA A 18 13.21 -15.23 -14.14
CA ALA A 18 12.08 -16.09 -13.86
C ALA A 18 10.93 -15.23 -13.34
N PRO A 19 9.68 -15.44 -13.80
CA PRO A 19 8.52 -14.82 -13.18
C PRO A 19 8.55 -15.18 -11.69
N TYR A 20 8.50 -14.16 -10.84
CA TYR A 20 8.54 -14.30 -9.39
C TYR A 20 7.21 -14.95 -8.95
N HIS A 21 7.17 -16.28 -8.94
CA HIS A 21 6.04 -17.02 -8.39
C HIS A 21 6.07 -16.89 -6.87
N HIS A 22 5.39 -15.87 -6.35
CA HIS A 22 5.21 -15.65 -4.92
C HIS A 22 4.22 -16.70 -4.38
N GLN A 23 4.70 -17.59 -3.51
CA GLN A 23 3.89 -18.63 -2.89
C GLN A 23 3.07 -18.05 -1.72
N PRO A 24 1.77 -18.40 -1.59
CA PRO A 24 0.97 -18.02 -0.43
C PRO A 24 1.61 -18.60 0.85
N GLY A 25 2.05 -17.75 1.77
CA GLY A 25 2.56 -18.13 3.08
C GLY A 25 4.04 -17.82 3.38
N ASN A 26 4.80 -17.26 2.44
CA ASN A 26 6.18 -16.82 2.69
C ASN A 26 6.28 -15.28 2.74
N SER A 27 5.79 -14.69 3.84
CA SER A 27 6.24 -13.33 4.19
C SER A 27 7.75 -13.38 4.45
N CYS A 28 8.52 -12.51 3.81
CA CYS A 28 9.95 -12.40 4.06
C CYS A 28 10.21 -11.68 5.41
N ASP A 29 11.31 -12.03 6.07
CA ASP A 29 11.71 -11.37 7.32
C ASP A 29 12.06 -9.90 7.07
N VAL A 30 11.30 -9.01 7.70
CA VAL A 30 11.42 -7.55 7.60
C VAL A 30 11.89 -6.92 8.91
N SER A 31 12.33 -7.71 9.89
CA SER A 31 12.80 -7.22 11.20
C SER A 31 14.01 -6.29 11.12
N GLN A 32 14.73 -6.29 9.99
CA GLN A 32 15.85 -5.38 9.71
C GLN A 32 15.49 -4.26 8.72
N ALA A 33 14.26 -4.22 8.24
CA ALA A 33 13.81 -3.18 7.33
C ALA A 33 13.69 -1.83 8.04
N LYS A 34 13.99 -0.76 7.32
CA LYS A 34 13.95 0.61 7.84
C LYS A 34 13.13 1.49 6.93
N LEU A 35 12.20 2.24 7.53
CA LEU A 35 11.51 3.30 6.82
C LEU A 35 12.48 4.47 6.59
N VAL A 36 12.84 4.72 5.34
CA VAL A 36 13.68 5.86 4.95
C VAL A 36 12.78 6.95 4.40
N LEU A 37 12.71 8.08 5.10
CA LEU A 37 11.92 9.23 4.68
C LEU A 37 12.75 10.14 3.76
N PRO A 38 12.22 10.55 2.59
CA PRO A 38 12.92 11.49 1.72
C PRO A 38 12.93 12.91 2.33
N PRO A 39 13.83 13.79 1.86
CA PRO A 39 13.90 15.16 2.33
C PRO A 39 12.55 15.89 2.23
N GLY A 40 12.20 16.64 3.27
CA GLY A 40 10.95 17.41 3.33
C GLY A 40 9.75 16.63 3.90
N VAL A 41 9.88 15.32 4.10
CA VAL A 41 8.85 14.53 4.81
C VAL A 41 9.02 14.65 6.31
N ASN A 42 7.97 15.11 6.99
CA ASN A 42 7.94 15.31 8.44
C ASN A 42 7.03 14.28 9.11
N LEU A 43 7.50 13.03 9.20
CA LEU A 43 6.86 11.98 10.00
C LEU A 43 7.81 11.53 11.12
N PRO A 44 7.29 11.18 12.32
CA PRO A 44 8.12 10.61 13.37
C PRO A 44 8.68 9.26 12.92
N PRO A 45 9.92 8.89 13.29
CA PRO A 45 10.44 7.56 12.98
C PRO A 45 9.63 6.48 13.73
N PRO A 46 9.44 5.28 13.14
CA PRO A 46 8.83 4.16 13.84
C PRO A 46 9.60 3.83 15.13
N SER A 47 8.87 3.46 16.18
CA SER A 47 9.46 3.05 17.46
C SER A 47 10.05 1.65 17.43
N GLU A 48 9.49 0.78 16.60
CA GLU A 48 9.88 -0.62 16.44
C GLU A 48 10.08 -1.00 14.96
N PRO A 49 10.84 -2.08 14.67
CA PRO A 49 10.93 -2.61 13.31
C PRO A 49 9.56 -3.07 12.77
N PRO A 50 9.35 -3.03 11.44
CA PRO A 50 8.09 -3.46 10.87
C PRO A 50 7.89 -4.97 11.01
N THR A 51 6.64 -5.39 11.21
CA THR A 51 6.20 -6.79 11.11
C THR A 51 5.58 -7.11 9.75
N TYR A 52 5.13 -6.08 9.03
CA TYR A 52 4.56 -6.18 7.69
C TYR A 52 5.10 -5.04 6.83
N ILE A 53 5.32 -5.33 5.55
CA ILE A 53 5.49 -4.31 4.51
C ILE A 53 4.49 -4.66 3.41
N THR A 54 3.60 -3.71 3.12
CA THR A 54 2.40 -3.99 2.31
C THR A 54 2.16 -2.92 1.26
N VAL A 55 1.56 -3.30 0.14
CA VAL A 55 0.94 -2.36 -0.80
C VAL A 55 -0.57 -2.46 -0.69
N GLY A 56 -1.23 -1.30 -0.60
CA GLY A 56 -2.69 -1.20 -0.57
C GLY A 56 -3.21 -0.56 -1.83
N VAL A 57 -4.32 -1.10 -2.37
CA VAL A 57 -4.97 -0.56 -3.57
C VAL A 57 -6.48 -0.66 -3.46
N GLY A 58 -7.16 0.41 -3.87
CA GLY A 58 -8.61 0.51 -3.76
C GLY A 58 -9.14 1.91 -4.02
N THR A 59 -10.23 2.26 -3.35
CA THR A 59 -10.98 3.49 -3.60
C THR A 59 -11.06 4.34 -2.34
N GLN A 60 -10.74 5.63 -2.50
CA GLN A 60 -10.96 6.66 -1.50
C GLN A 60 -12.38 7.22 -1.62
N ASN A 61 -13.08 7.32 -0.51
CA ASN A 61 -14.45 7.84 -0.45
C ASN A 61 -14.46 9.26 0.12
N TYR A 62 -15.15 10.16 -0.59
CA TYR A 62 -15.32 11.55 -0.22
C TYR A 62 -16.80 11.93 -0.27
N THR A 63 -17.21 12.79 0.66
CA THR A 63 -18.46 13.56 0.55
C THR A 63 -18.12 15.00 0.18
N CYS A 64 -19.08 15.71 -0.39
CA CYS A 64 -18.93 17.12 -0.71
C CYS A 64 -20.01 17.93 -0.02
N SER A 65 -19.65 19.11 0.47
CA SER A 65 -20.61 20.12 0.90
C SER A 65 -21.21 20.87 -0.29
N GLU A 66 -22.32 21.59 -0.08
CA GLU A 66 -22.89 22.50 -1.09
C GLU A 66 -21.89 23.58 -1.55
N ALA A 67 -20.95 23.97 -0.67
CA ALA A 67 -19.88 24.91 -0.96
C ALA A 67 -18.75 24.32 -1.83
N GLY A 68 -18.86 23.05 -2.27
CA GLY A 68 -17.86 22.40 -3.11
C GLY A 68 -16.63 21.87 -2.36
N ASN A 69 -16.66 21.86 -1.02
CA ASN A 69 -15.56 21.34 -0.22
C ASN A 69 -15.69 19.84 0.01
N TYR A 70 -14.65 19.08 -0.32
CA TYR A 70 -14.59 17.63 -0.14
C TYR A 70 -14.07 17.25 1.25
N THR A 71 -14.72 16.27 1.86
CA THR A 71 -14.30 15.67 3.13
C THR A 71 -14.17 14.17 2.96
N SER A 72 -13.03 13.59 3.35
CA SER A 72 -12.87 12.13 3.31
C SER A 72 -13.83 11.48 4.29
N VAL A 73 -14.54 10.46 3.82
CA VAL A 73 -15.42 9.60 4.64
C VAL A 73 -14.88 8.18 4.72
N GLY A 74 -13.59 8.01 4.41
CA GLY A 74 -12.86 6.76 4.49
C GLY A 74 -12.41 6.25 3.14
N ALA A 75 -12.14 4.95 3.09
CA ALA A 75 -11.65 4.24 1.93
C ALA A 75 -12.00 2.75 2.07
N VAL A 76 -11.89 2.02 0.98
CA VAL A 76 -11.87 0.55 0.96
C VAL A 76 -10.73 0.12 0.05
N ALA A 77 -9.85 -0.76 0.54
CA ALA A 77 -8.71 -1.25 -0.20
C ALA A 77 -8.38 -2.69 0.17
N SER A 78 -7.81 -3.41 -0.80
CA SER A 78 -7.15 -4.70 -0.57
C SER A 78 -5.68 -4.45 -0.22
N ILE A 79 -5.17 -5.21 0.74
CA ILE A 79 -3.80 -5.10 1.25
C ILE A 79 -3.03 -6.36 0.86
N PHE A 80 -1.90 -6.18 0.21
CA PHE A 80 -1.06 -7.27 -0.30
C PHE A 80 0.33 -7.24 0.32
N ASP A 81 0.92 -8.42 0.52
CA ASP A 81 2.28 -8.58 1.02
C ASP A 81 3.31 -8.20 -0.04
N ILE A 82 4.26 -7.34 0.31
CA ILE A 82 5.42 -6.98 -0.52
C ILE A 82 6.73 -7.09 0.27
N SER A 83 6.73 -7.78 1.41
CA SER A 83 7.90 -8.00 2.26
C SER A 83 9.11 -8.51 1.48
N CYS A 84 8.89 -9.44 0.55
CA CYS A 84 9.95 -10.02 -0.27
C CYS A 84 10.50 -9.09 -1.36
N LEU A 85 9.83 -7.98 -1.64
CA LEU A 85 10.35 -6.96 -2.55
C LEU A 85 11.36 -6.06 -1.85
N TYR A 86 11.32 -5.93 -0.53
CA TYR A 86 12.18 -5.01 0.22
C TYR A 86 13.67 -5.21 -0.12
N GLY A 87 14.36 -4.12 -0.49
CA GLY A 87 15.75 -4.13 -0.92
C GLY A 87 15.99 -4.53 -2.39
N THR A 88 14.93 -4.80 -3.16
CA THR A 88 15.00 -5.01 -4.61
C THR A 88 14.55 -3.76 -5.37
N PRO A 89 14.96 -3.56 -6.64
CA PRO A 89 14.50 -2.42 -7.45
C PRO A 89 12.98 -2.35 -7.62
N SER A 90 12.28 -3.49 -7.59
CA SER A 90 10.82 -3.54 -7.71
C SER A 90 10.10 -2.92 -6.51
N PHE A 91 10.77 -2.82 -5.35
CA PHE A 91 10.19 -2.19 -4.16
C PHE A 91 9.89 -0.71 -4.40
N ASP A 92 10.80 -0.01 -5.08
CA ASP A 92 10.73 1.44 -5.27
C ASP A 92 9.61 1.86 -6.23
N SER A 93 9.10 0.94 -7.06
CA SER A 93 8.08 1.21 -8.08
C SER A 93 6.78 0.43 -7.89
N ILE A 94 6.64 -0.37 -6.83
CA ILE A 94 5.51 -1.29 -6.68
C ILE A 94 4.16 -0.57 -6.63
N GLN A 95 4.09 0.59 -5.99
CA GLN A 95 2.89 1.44 -5.94
C GLN A 95 2.43 1.86 -7.34
N ASP A 96 3.37 2.15 -8.24
CA ASP A 96 3.10 2.61 -9.60
C ASP A 96 2.64 1.42 -10.47
N THR A 97 3.31 0.26 -10.32
CA THR A 97 2.92 -0.99 -10.97
C THR A 97 1.51 -1.43 -10.57
N VAL A 98 1.22 -1.42 -9.26
CA VAL A 98 -0.07 -1.83 -8.72
C VAL A 98 -1.18 -0.87 -9.14
N LEU A 99 -0.93 0.44 -9.14
CA LEU A 99 -1.90 1.42 -9.63
C LEU A 99 -2.20 1.21 -11.12
N ALA A 100 -1.18 1.04 -11.96
CA ALA A 100 -1.38 0.81 -13.39
C ALA A 100 -2.18 -0.48 -13.68
N ALA A 101 -1.92 -1.55 -12.90
CA ALA A 101 -2.69 -2.78 -12.98
C ALA A 101 -4.17 -2.56 -12.57
N TRP A 102 -4.40 -1.82 -11.49
CA TRP A 102 -5.75 -1.47 -11.00
C TRP A 102 -6.56 -0.70 -12.02
N GLU A 103 -5.96 0.32 -12.64
CA GLU A 103 -6.63 1.17 -13.62
C GLU A 103 -7.03 0.39 -14.87
N LYS A 104 -6.25 -0.63 -15.23
CA LYS A 104 -6.53 -1.49 -16.37
C LYS A 104 -7.62 -2.52 -16.07
N SER A 105 -7.54 -3.17 -14.91
CA SER A 105 -8.45 -4.24 -14.50
C SER A 105 -8.64 -4.19 -12.99
N PRO A 106 -9.63 -3.42 -12.50
CA PRO A 106 -10.00 -3.45 -11.10
C PRO A 106 -10.35 -4.88 -10.74
N HIS A 107 -9.86 -5.38 -9.60
CA HIS A 107 -10.05 -6.74 -9.07
C HIS A 107 -9.09 -7.85 -9.57
N ASP A 108 -8.21 -7.61 -10.54
CA ASP A 108 -7.31 -8.65 -11.10
C ASP A 108 -5.87 -8.63 -10.52
N ILE A 109 -5.62 -7.78 -9.51
CA ILE A 109 -4.28 -7.60 -8.93
C ILE A 109 -3.89 -8.79 -8.03
N SER A 110 -4.86 -9.59 -7.59
CA SER A 110 -4.63 -10.70 -6.66
C SER A 110 -3.79 -11.85 -7.23
N HIS A 111 -3.57 -11.89 -8.55
CA HIS A 111 -2.84 -12.99 -9.18
C HIS A 111 -1.32 -12.88 -9.02
N GLU A 112 -0.79 -11.69 -8.72
CA GLU A 112 0.67 -11.47 -8.62
C GLU A 112 1.17 -11.26 -7.19
N LEU A 113 0.30 -10.90 -6.24
CA LEU A 113 0.66 -10.63 -4.85
C LEU A 113 -0.22 -11.40 -3.86
N THR A 114 0.35 -11.75 -2.71
CA THR A 114 -0.38 -12.45 -1.64
C THR A 114 -1.33 -11.48 -0.94
N LEU A 115 -2.65 -11.74 -0.99
CA LEU A 115 -3.64 -10.98 -0.24
C LEU A 115 -3.45 -11.21 1.26
N LEU A 116 -3.22 -10.13 2.01
CA LEU A 116 -3.14 -10.15 3.48
C LEU A 116 -4.49 -9.79 4.11
N GLY A 117 -5.31 -8.97 3.46
CA GLY A 117 -6.63 -8.63 3.97
C GLY A 117 -7.14 -7.31 3.42
N GLU A 118 -7.93 -6.62 4.23
CA GLU A 118 -8.67 -5.43 3.81
C GLU A 118 -8.33 -4.22 4.68
N HIS A 119 -8.39 -3.05 4.07
CA HIS A 119 -8.33 -1.76 4.73
C HIS A 119 -9.62 -1.00 4.50
N PHE A 120 -10.27 -0.57 5.58
CA PHE A 120 -11.50 0.20 5.51
C PHE A 120 -11.67 1.08 6.74
N PHE A 121 -12.68 1.95 6.73
CA PHE A 121 -12.94 2.85 7.85
C PHE A 121 -14.18 2.39 8.63
N ILE A 122 -14.08 2.45 9.95
CA ILE A 122 -15.18 2.18 10.88
C ILE A 122 -15.47 3.42 11.73
N THR A 123 -16.63 3.48 12.37
CA THR A 123 -16.85 4.46 13.44
C THR A 123 -15.79 4.28 14.51
N ASN A 124 -15.19 5.37 14.98
CA ASN A 124 -14.13 5.30 15.99
C ASN A 124 -14.64 4.53 17.23
N PRO A 125 -14.05 3.36 17.55
CA PRO A 125 -14.58 2.50 18.60
C PRO A 125 -14.32 3.04 20.02
N ILE A 126 -13.45 4.04 20.16
CA ILE A 126 -13.11 4.65 21.45
C ILE A 126 -14.03 5.82 21.77
N THR A 127 -14.30 6.69 20.78
CA THR A 127 -15.11 7.90 20.99
C THR A 127 -16.57 7.73 20.59
N GLY A 128 -16.91 6.73 19.77
CA GLY A 128 -18.24 6.54 19.19
C GLY A 128 -18.61 7.57 18.11
N THR A 129 -17.68 8.44 17.71
CA THR A 129 -17.92 9.51 16.72
C THR A 129 -16.72 9.67 15.78
N GLY A 130 -16.97 10.10 14.55
CA GLY A 130 -15.94 10.15 13.51
C GLY A 130 -15.52 8.76 13.04
N ILE A 131 -14.50 8.70 12.19
CA ILE A 131 -14.04 7.46 11.57
C ILE A 131 -12.59 7.16 11.92
N SER A 132 -12.26 5.87 12.01
CA SER A 132 -10.91 5.37 12.20
C SER A 132 -10.58 4.32 11.14
N PRO A 133 -9.40 4.37 10.52
CA PRO A 133 -8.95 3.32 9.63
C PRO A 133 -8.71 2.01 10.38
N LYS A 134 -9.12 0.91 9.75
CA LYS A 134 -8.90 -0.47 10.18
C LYS A 134 -8.11 -1.20 9.10
N TRP A 135 -7.14 -2.00 9.52
CA TRP A 135 -6.52 -3.06 8.72
C TRP A 135 -6.96 -4.38 9.33
N ASP A 136 -7.55 -5.25 8.51
CA ASP A 136 -8.19 -6.47 8.95
C ASP A 136 -7.67 -7.66 8.13
N PHE A 137 -6.84 -8.49 8.76
CA PHE A 137 -6.26 -9.71 8.20
C PHE A 137 -6.91 -10.96 8.80
N THR A 138 -8.04 -10.82 9.50
CA THR A 138 -8.68 -11.94 10.21
C THR A 138 -9.16 -13.04 9.26
N ALA A 139 -9.68 -12.66 8.08
CA ALA A 139 -10.20 -13.59 7.08
C ALA A 139 -9.11 -14.46 6.43
N THR A 140 -7.92 -13.90 6.19
CA THR A 140 -6.80 -14.58 5.52
C THR A 140 -5.98 -15.41 6.51
N THR A 141 -5.87 -14.97 7.76
CA THR A 141 -5.09 -15.64 8.81
C THR A 141 -5.90 -16.63 9.63
N GLY A 142 -7.22 -16.51 9.67
CA GLY A 142 -8.09 -17.24 10.60
C GLY A 142 -7.93 -16.82 12.06
N ASN A 143 -7.10 -15.82 12.37
CA ASN A 143 -6.87 -15.32 13.71
C ASN A 143 -7.76 -14.09 13.97
N PRO A 144 -8.70 -14.13 14.94
CA PRO A 144 -9.58 -13.00 15.23
C PRO A 144 -8.85 -11.77 15.78
N GLU A 145 -7.59 -11.90 16.20
CA GLU A 145 -6.76 -10.81 16.70
C GLU A 145 -5.92 -10.13 15.62
N ALA A 146 -5.93 -10.66 14.38
CA ALA A 146 -5.15 -10.15 13.25
C ALA A 146 -5.78 -8.90 12.62
N PHE A 147 -6.05 -7.88 13.43
CA PHE A 147 -6.48 -6.56 12.97
C PHE A 147 -5.85 -5.45 13.81
N VAL A 148 -5.83 -4.24 13.25
CA VAL A 148 -5.56 -3.00 13.97
C VAL A 148 -6.55 -1.93 13.51
N VAL A 149 -7.12 -1.21 14.47
CA VAL A 149 -7.76 0.09 14.25
C VAL A 149 -6.79 1.15 14.76
N ALA A 150 -6.51 2.15 13.94
CA ALA A 150 -5.54 3.19 14.25
C ALA A 150 -6.14 4.60 14.18
N ASN A 151 -5.40 5.57 14.69
CA ASN A 151 -5.72 6.98 14.56
C ASN A 151 -4.50 7.76 14.06
N GLY A 152 -4.72 8.74 13.18
CA GLY A 152 -3.63 9.55 12.63
C GLY A 152 -2.94 10.39 13.70
N THR A 153 -1.61 10.38 13.70
CA THR A 153 -0.76 11.11 14.67
C THR A 153 0.07 12.19 14.00
N ALA A 154 0.56 11.94 12.78
CA ALA A 154 1.19 12.96 11.95
C ALA A 154 0.87 12.76 10.47
N ARG A 155 0.96 13.84 9.70
CA ARG A 155 0.79 13.86 8.25
C ARG A 155 1.90 14.66 7.59
N SER A 156 2.25 14.27 6.38
CA SER A 156 3.17 15.02 5.52
C SER A 156 2.65 14.98 4.08
N PRO A 157 2.73 16.08 3.32
CA PRO A 157 2.44 16.05 1.88
C PRO A 157 3.28 14.97 1.19
N ALA A 158 2.69 14.31 0.19
CA ALA A 158 3.42 13.35 -0.62
C ALA A 158 4.56 14.06 -1.38
N PRO A 159 5.80 13.54 -1.36
CA PRO A 159 6.95 14.16 -2.03
C PRO A 159 6.79 14.26 -3.55
N THR A 160 5.96 13.40 -4.13
CA THR A 160 5.66 13.33 -5.55
C THR A 160 4.73 14.44 -6.02
N GLY A 161 4.03 15.14 -5.12
CA GLY A 161 3.19 16.29 -5.44
C GLY A 161 1.76 16.18 -4.91
N SER A 162 0.96 17.22 -5.18
CA SER A 162 -0.39 17.38 -4.64
C SER A 162 -1.44 16.46 -5.27
N GLN A 163 -1.10 15.68 -6.29
CA GLN A 163 -1.97 14.68 -6.89
C GLN A 163 -2.13 13.42 -6.02
N ASP A 164 -1.20 13.20 -5.10
CA ASP A 164 -1.17 12.02 -4.23
C ASP A 164 -1.63 12.41 -2.83
N VAL A 165 -2.39 11.52 -2.16
CA VAL A 165 -2.80 11.76 -0.77
C VAL A 165 -1.60 11.82 0.15
N ASP A 166 -1.69 12.62 1.21
CA ASP A 166 -0.63 12.74 2.21
C ASP A 166 -0.19 11.39 2.78
N TRP A 167 1.10 11.34 3.09
CA TRP A 167 1.70 10.30 3.90
C TRP A 167 1.29 10.48 5.35
N LEU A 168 1.08 9.37 6.03
CA LEU A 168 0.55 9.35 7.39
C LEU A 168 1.39 8.45 8.30
N SER A 169 1.50 8.87 9.56
CA SER A 169 1.80 7.97 10.68
C SER A 169 0.57 7.86 11.56
N LEU A 170 0.28 6.65 12.04
CA LEU A 170 -0.90 6.34 12.83
C LEU A 170 -0.51 5.44 13.99
N ASN A 171 -1.14 5.64 15.15
CA ASN A 171 -0.98 4.77 16.31
C ASN A 171 -2.22 3.91 16.50
N LYS A 172 -2.01 2.67 16.93
CA LYS A 172 -3.07 1.76 17.33
C LYS A 172 -3.95 2.39 18.40
N ILE A 173 -5.26 2.23 18.23
CA ILE A 173 -6.27 2.46 19.27
C ILE A 173 -6.98 1.17 19.67
N LEU A 174 -7.00 0.14 18.81
CA LEU A 174 -7.58 -1.17 19.10
C LEU A 174 -6.94 -2.26 18.22
N GLY A 175 -6.88 -3.50 18.70
CA GLY A 175 -6.39 -4.65 17.94
C GLY A 175 -4.98 -5.11 18.36
N LYS A 176 -4.41 -6.04 17.60
CA LYS A 176 -3.08 -6.62 17.89
C LYS A 176 -2.18 -6.79 16.67
N LEU A 177 -2.63 -6.42 15.47
CA LEU A 177 -1.86 -6.61 14.24
C LEU A 177 -0.58 -5.77 14.19
N ALA A 178 -0.66 -4.51 14.66
CA ALA A 178 0.47 -3.58 14.72
C ALA A 178 0.22 -2.51 15.78
N ASP A 179 1.29 -1.92 16.33
CA ASP A 179 1.21 -0.79 17.26
C ASP A 179 1.26 0.57 16.53
N GLU A 180 1.97 0.62 15.41
CA GLU A 180 2.11 1.79 14.54
C GLU A 180 1.84 1.38 13.10
N VAL A 181 1.24 2.28 12.31
CA VAL A 181 1.03 2.11 10.88
C VAL A 181 1.57 3.34 10.16
N TYR A 182 2.42 3.11 9.16
CA TYR A 182 2.94 4.13 8.27
C TYR A 182 2.39 3.93 6.88
N ARG A 183 1.80 4.99 6.31
CA ARG A 183 1.32 4.99 4.93
C ARG A 183 2.17 5.99 4.15
N THR A 184 3.15 5.46 3.42
CA THR A 184 4.05 6.22 2.55
C THR A 184 3.86 5.82 1.09
N ASP A 185 4.62 6.45 0.20
CA ASP A 185 4.68 6.13 -1.23
C ASP A 185 3.31 6.10 -1.92
N THR A 186 2.41 6.94 -1.42
CA THR A 186 1.04 7.06 -1.93
C THR A 186 1.03 7.49 -3.40
N ARG A 187 0.04 6.99 -4.13
CA ARG A 187 -0.31 7.41 -5.49
C ARG A 187 -1.79 7.68 -5.60
N ALA A 188 -2.15 8.78 -6.25
CA ALA A 188 -3.51 9.26 -6.42
C ALA A 188 -4.29 9.39 -5.10
N GLY A 189 -5.62 9.23 -5.18
CA GLY A 189 -6.53 9.22 -4.04
C GLY A 189 -7.05 10.60 -3.61
N GLN A 190 -6.58 11.68 -4.21
CA GLN A 190 -7.13 13.02 -3.99
C GLN A 190 -8.59 13.11 -4.48
N PRO A 191 -9.43 13.94 -3.87
CA PRO A 191 -10.78 14.15 -4.36
C PRO A 191 -10.78 14.76 -5.78
N PRO A 192 -11.85 14.60 -6.56
CA PRO A 192 -11.95 15.21 -7.89
C PRO A 192 -11.76 16.73 -7.85
N ALA A 193 -11.14 17.29 -8.89
CA ALA A 193 -10.85 18.73 -8.98
C ALA A 193 -12.08 19.65 -9.00
N SER A 194 -13.28 19.11 -9.29
CA SER A 194 -14.54 19.85 -9.21
C SER A 194 -15.74 18.93 -8.99
N VAL A 195 -16.80 19.46 -8.38
CA VAL A 195 -18.09 18.80 -8.27
C VAL A 195 -18.78 18.90 -9.63
N ARG A 196 -19.13 17.76 -10.26
CA ARG A 196 -20.10 17.79 -11.37
C ARG A 196 -21.50 17.94 -10.77
N VAL A 197 -21.98 19.18 -10.71
CA VAL A 197 -23.40 19.46 -10.46
C VAL A 197 -24.17 19.12 -11.74
N LEU A 198 -24.54 17.85 -11.93
CA LEU A 198 -25.64 17.51 -12.82
C LEU A 198 -26.92 17.85 -12.06
N PHE A 199 -27.84 18.60 -12.69
CA PHE A 199 -29.09 19.16 -12.13
C PHE A 199 -30.10 18.16 -11.52
N HIS A 200 -29.68 16.93 -11.21
CA HIS A 200 -30.48 15.95 -10.48
C HIS A 200 -29.68 15.09 -9.51
N THR A 201 -28.43 15.45 -9.22
CA THR A 201 -27.62 14.73 -8.24
C THR A 201 -26.93 15.78 -7.38
N THR A 202 -27.66 16.28 -6.39
CA THR A 202 -27.04 16.63 -5.11
C THR A 202 -26.27 15.41 -4.63
N CYS A 203 -25.16 15.63 -3.93
CA CYS A 203 -24.36 14.61 -3.25
C CYS A 203 -25.12 13.34 -2.85
#